data_AF-A0A530Z6M9-F1
#
_entry.id   AF-A0A530Z6M9-F1
#
_cell.length_a   1.000
_cell.length_b   1.000
_cell.length_c   1.000
_cell.angle_alpha   90.00
_cell.angle_beta   90.00
_cell.angle_gamma   90.00
#
_symmetry.space_group_name_H-M   'P 1'
#
loop_
_entity.id
_entity.type
_entity.pdbx_description
1 polymer ?
#
loop_
_entity_poly.entity_id
_entity_poly.type
_entity_poly.pdbx_seq_one_letter_code
_entity_poly.pdbx_strand_id
1 'polypeptide(L)'
;MTTSFAVAKPQSAEQFRLAATDTNITETTPAAITPAVEQLAAVVGASPPIFVRVVDDQYGLYGFCNTGVLEKVRNDGGQICFGWTIWEWPGVFLTAEFHSLWVDPDGQYADITPKPQQEPRIVFAPAREYEPDFDFGMRPRNSRLRAYHSSFKDDELSRRLAKMSDPQRKYEEARAAAKGMTVDELLKQKLAADPLEGLIDSFLSICEQFDEHRDRLDVHRSGNLLADETLMRLMEKRAKLLARVRDHFRA
;
A
#
# COMPACT_ATOMS: atom_id res chain seq x y z
N MET A 1 -23.57 0.17 6.27
CA MET A 1 -24.55 1.12 5.64
C MET A 1 -23.79 2.06 4.72
N THR A 2 -24.04 1.98 3.41
CA THR A 2 -23.38 2.83 2.41
C THR A 2 -23.92 4.26 2.44
N THR A 3 -23.05 5.26 2.51
CA THR A 3 -23.42 6.68 2.37
C THR A 3 -24.10 6.91 1.02
N SER A 4 -25.23 7.62 0.99
CA SER A 4 -25.95 7.89 -0.26
C SER A 4 -25.15 8.80 -1.19
N PHE A 5 -25.37 8.67 -2.51
CA PHE A 5 -24.68 9.48 -3.51
C PHE A 5 -24.87 10.99 -3.29
N ALA A 6 -26.08 11.42 -2.95
CA ALA A 6 -26.39 12.83 -2.69
C ALA A 6 -25.60 13.41 -1.50
N VAL A 7 -25.32 12.59 -0.47
CA VAL A 7 -24.53 13.00 0.69
C VAL A 7 -23.03 12.94 0.39
N ALA A 8 -22.59 11.90 -0.31
CA ALA A 8 -21.18 11.68 -0.62
C ALA A 8 -20.63 12.68 -1.65
N LYS A 9 -21.44 13.09 -2.64
CA LYS A 9 -20.98 13.97 -3.74
C LYS A 9 -20.34 15.29 -3.30
N PRO A 10 -20.96 16.13 -2.44
CA PRO A 10 -20.32 17.36 -2.00
C PRO A 10 -19.06 17.11 -1.15
N GLN A 11 -19.05 16.06 -0.32
CA GLN A 11 -17.88 15.68 0.48
C GLN A 11 -16.71 15.24 -0.42
N SER A 12 -17.02 14.45 -1.44
CA SER A 12 -16.08 13.98 -2.45
C SER A 12 -15.43 15.14 -3.19
N ALA A 13 -16.22 16.13 -3.64
CA ALA A 13 -15.70 17.30 -4.34
C ALA A 13 -14.72 18.12 -3.48
N GLU A 14 -15.04 18.31 -2.20
CA GLU A 14 -14.17 19.02 -1.26
C GLU A 14 -12.87 18.24 -0.98
N GLN A 15 -12.98 16.94 -0.72
CA GLN A 15 -11.81 16.08 -0.51
C GLN A 15 -10.90 16.05 -1.75
N PHE A 16 -11.49 15.96 -2.95
CA PHE A 16 -10.75 15.99 -4.21
C PHE A 16 -10.01 17.31 -4.38
N ARG A 17 -10.67 18.44 -4.13
CA ARG A 17 -10.07 19.78 -4.23
C ARG A 17 -8.86 19.92 -3.32
N LEU A 18 -8.95 19.44 -2.08
CA LEU A 18 -7.82 19.45 -1.13
C LEU A 18 -6.68 18.55 -1.62
N ALA A 19 -7.00 17.31 -2.01
CA ALA A 19 -6.01 16.34 -2.46
C ALA A 19 -5.30 16.75 -3.78
N ALA A 20 -6.00 17.43 -4.68
CA ALA A 20 -5.44 17.91 -5.94
C ALA A 20 -4.40 19.02 -5.75
N THR A 21 -4.42 19.70 -4.60
CA THR A 21 -3.43 20.74 -4.25
C THR A 21 -2.23 20.21 -3.46
N ASP A 22 -2.26 18.94 -3.05
CA ASP A 22 -1.17 18.36 -2.27
C ASP A 22 0.02 17.99 -3.20
N THR A 23 1.11 18.74 -3.05
CA THR A 23 2.36 18.51 -3.80
C THR A 23 3.32 17.59 -3.07
N ASN A 24 2.97 17.09 -1.87
CA ASN A 24 3.81 16.22 -1.06
C ASN A 24 3.38 14.76 -1.15
N ILE A 25 2.82 14.34 -2.27
CA ILE A 25 2.41 12.95 -2.50
C ILE A 25 3.61 12.15 -3.00
N THR A 26 3.80 10.98 -2.41
CA THR A 26 4.93 10.09 -2.72
C THR A 26 4.49 8.83 -3.46
N GLU A 27 3.23 8.43 -3.32
CA GLU A 27 2.68 7.24 -3.95
C GLU A 27 1.93 7.61 -5.23
N THR A 28 2.11 6.82 -6.28
CA THR A 28 1.34 6.91 -7.52
C THR A 28 1.08 5.49 -8.04
N THR A 29 0.41 5.33 -9.18
CA THR A 29 0.22 3.97 -9.70
C THR A 29 1.55 3.37 -10.17
N PRO A 30 1.80 2.06 -9.92
CA PRO A 30 3.00 1.41 -10.43
C PRO A 30 3.12 1.53 -11.95
N ALA A 31 4.34 1.83 -12.44
CA ALA A 31 4.59 1.94 -13.88
C ALA A 31 4.46 0.59 -14.61
N ALA A 32 4.73 -0.50 -13.90
CA ALA A 32 4.65 -1.88 -14.38
C ALA A 32 4.13 -2.81 -13.28
N ILE A 33 3.55 -3.95 -13.67
CA ILE A 33 3.24 -5.04 -12.75
C ILE A 33 4.54 -5.83 -12.55
N THR A 34 5.19 -5.60 -11.42
CA THR A 34 6.45 -6.27 -11.02
C THR A 34 6.18 -7.46 -10.10
N PRO A 35 7.17 -8.34 -9.85
CA PRO A 35 7.02 -9.41 -8.87
C PRO A 35 6.61 -8.92 -7.47
N ALA A 36 7.02 -7.72 -7.06
CA ALA A 36 6.61 -7.13 -5.78
C ALA A 36 5.12 -6.74 -5.78
N VAL A 37 4.60 -6.24 -6.90
CA VAL A 37 3.16 -5.95 -7.09
C VAL A 37 2.34 -7.24 -7.05
N GLU A 38 2.80 -8.30 -7.72
CA GLU A 38 2.16 -9.62 -7.67
C GLU A 38 2.22 -10.23 -6.26
N GLN A 39 3.35 -10.08 -5.56
CA GLN A 39 3.51 -10.52 -4.18
C GLN A 39 2.52 -9.82 -3.26
N LEU A 40 2.37 -8.49 -3.36
CA LEU A 40 1.41 -7.76 -2.55
C LEU A 40 -0.02 -8.19 -2.86
N ALA A 41 -0.38 -8.39 -4.14
CA ALA A 41 -1.69 -8.91 -4.53
C ALA A 41 -1.96 -10.29 -3.90
N ALA A 42 -0.96 -11.19 -3.88
CA ALA A 42 -1.07 -12.49 -3.23
C ALA A 42 -1.22 -12.38 -1.70
N VAL A 43 -0.50 -11.46 -1.06
CA VAL A 43 -0.60 -11.21 0.40
C VAL A 43 -2.01 -10.81 0.80
N VAL A 44 -2.71 -10.04 -0.04
CA VAL A 44 -4.10 -9.62 0.21
C VAL A 44 -5.16 -10.58 -0.36
N GLY A 45 -4.75 -11.79 -0.79
CA GLY A 45 -5.67 -12.82 -1.30
C GLY A 45 -6.33 -12.48 -2.65
N ALA A 46 -5.78 -11.52 -3.40
CA ALA A 46 -6.36 -11.08 -4.65
C ALA A 46 -5.95 -11.96 -5.85
N SER A 47 -6.72 -11.84 -6.94
CA SER A 47 -6.34 -12.34 -8.26
C SER A 47 -5.15 -11.56 -8.82
N PRO A 48 -4.47 -12.08 -9.88
CA PRO A 48 -3.40 -11.36 -10.54
C PRO A 48 -3.79 -9.92 -10.91
N PRO A 49 -2.91 -8.93 -10.64
CA PRO A 49 -3.19 -7.53 -10.90
C PRO A 49 -3.25 -7.24 -12.40
N ILE A 50 -4.05 -6.23 -12.77
CA ILE A 50 -4.27 -5.78 -14.14
C ILE A 50 -4.19 -4.25 -14.21
N PHE A 51 -3.86 -3.72 -15.38
CA PHE A 51 -4.04 -2.29 -15.64
C PHE A 51 -5.50 -2.00 -15.99
N VAL A 52 -6.10 -1.04 -15.30
CA VAL A 52 -7.47 -0.57 -15.55
C VAL A 52 -7.41 0.92 -15.89
N ARG A 53 -8.12 1.33 -16.94
CA ARG A 53 -8.23 2.74 -17.31
C ARG A 53 -9.03 3.52 -16.26
N VAL A 54 -8.57 4.73 -15.97
CA VAL A 54 -9.38 5.73 -15.27
C VAL A 54 -10.23 6.44 -16.31
N VAL A 55 -11.52 6.57 -16.05
CA VAL A 55 -12.49 7.19 -16.95
C VAL A 55 -13.19 8.31 -16.19
N ASP A 56 -13.22 9.51 -16.78
CA ASP A 56 -14.01 10.61 -16.25
C ASP A 56 -15.50 10.28 -16.39
N ASP A 57 -16.23 10.36 -15.28
CA ASP A 57 -17.62 9.95 -15.21
C ASP A 57 -18.37 10.76 -14.15
N GLN A 58 -19.61 11.14 -14.45
CA GLN A 58 -20.46 11.97 -13.58
C GLN A 58 -20.80 11.32 -12.22
N TYR A 59 -20.67 9.99 -12.12
CA TYR A 59 -20.87 9.21 -10.90
C TYR A 59 -19.57 8.93 -10.15
N GLY A 60 -18.42 9.34 -10.70
CA GLY A 60 -17.11 9.22 -10.07
C GLY A 60 -17.02 10.03 -8.78
N LEU A 61 -16.77 9.36 -7.64
CA LEU A 61 -16.62 10.00 -6.34
C LEU A 61 -15.27 9.66 -5.68
N TYR A 62 -14.35 10.63 -5.62
CA TYR A 62 -13.12 10.54 -4.83
C TYR A 62 -13.43 10.31 -3.34
N GLY A 63 -12.76 9.33 -2.72
CA GLY A 63 -12.98 8.93 -1.33
C GLY A 63 -14.22 8.06 -1.07
N PHE A 64 -15.09 7.88 -2.08
CA PHE A 64 -16.36 7.14 -1.97
C PHE A 64 -16.59 6.25 -3.20
N CYS A 65 -15.56 5.51 -3.61
CA CYS A 65 -15.57 4.71 -4.84
C CYS A 65 -16.74 3.73 -4.93
N ASN A 66 -17.08 3.05 -3.83
CA ASN A 66 -18.21 2.14 -3.76
C ASN A 66 -19.55 2.85 -3.99
N THR A 67 -19.78 4.02 -3.37
CA THR A 67 -21.01 4.79 -3.55
C THR A 67 -21.13 5.28 -4.99
N GLY A 68 -20.03 5.76 -5.58
CA GLY A 68 -20.01 6.20 -6.97
C GLY A 68 -20.30 5.06 -7.95
N VAL A 69 -19.64 3.91 -7.78
CA VAL A 69 -19.86 2.73 -8.63
C VAL A 69 -21.27 2.19 -8.49
N LEU A 70 -21.82 2.08 -7.28
CA LEU A 70 -23.21 1.63 -7.08
C LEU A 70 -24.22 2.57 -7.77
N GLU A 71 -23.96 3.87 -7.73
CA GLU A 71 -24.79 4.85 -8.46
C GLU A 71 -24.65 4.66 -9.97
N LYS A 72 -23.43 4.42 -10.48
CA LYS A 72 -23.24 4.11 -11.91
C LYS A 72 -23.96 2.84 -12.33
N VAL A 73 -23.87 1.76 -11.54
CA VAL A 73 -24.60 0.51 -11.79
C VAL A 73 -26.11 0.75 -11.84
N ARG A 74 -26.64 1.57 -10.94
CA ARG A 74 -28.07 1.91 -10.88
C ARG A 74 -28.58 2.62 -12.14
N ASN A 75 -27.76 3.47 -12.75
CA ASN A 75 -28.17 4.30 -13.90
C ASN A 75 -27.80 3.66 -15.25
N ASP A 76 -26.63 3.02 -15.34
CA ASP A 76 -26.05 2.57 -16.61
C ASP A 76 -25.94 1.03 -16.72
N GLY A 77 -26.33 0.30 -15.67
CA GLY A 77 -26.18 -1.15 -15.59
C GLY A 77 -24.74 -1.60 -15.32
N GLY A 78 -24.45 -2.87 -15.62
CA GLY A 78 -23.17 -3.50 -15.29
C GLY A 78 -23.14 -3.98 -13.83
N GLN A 79 -21.94 -4.04 -13.25
CA GLN A 79 -21.74 -4.57 -11.90
C GLN A 79 -20.59 -3.86 -11.17
N ILE A 80 -20.62 -3.92 -9.84
CA ILE A 80 -19.49 -3.50 -9.00
C ILE A 80 -18.50 -4.67 -8.87
N CYS A 81 -17.21 -4.39 -8.93
CA CYS A 81 -16.15 -5.33 -8.61
C CYS A 81 -15.25 -4.77 -7.52
N PHE A 82 -15.13 -5.50 -6.42
CA PHE A 82 -14.22 -5.16 -5.32
C PHE A 82 -12.83 -5.77 -5.53
N GLY A 83 -11.84 -5.11 -4.95
CA GLY A 83 -10.45 -5.53 -5.02
C GLY A 83 -9.53 -4.50 -4.41
N TRP A 84 -8.31 -4.44 -4.93
CA TRP A 84 -7.26 -3.61 -4.37
C TRP A 84 -6.64 -2.76 -5.46
N THR A 85 -6.69 -1.44 -5.29
CA THR A 85 -5.81 -0.55 -6.05
C THR A 85 -4.42 -0.66 -5.44
N ILE A 86 -3.42 -0.90 -6.28
CA ILE A 86 -2.02 -0.91 -5.86
C ILE A 86 -1.40 0.46 -6.14
N TRP A 87 -0.87 1.06 -5.09
CA TRP A 87 -0.08 2.28 -5.12
C TRP A 87 1.39 1.97 -4.82
N GLU A 88 2.28 2.79 -5.36
CA GLU A 88 3.72 2.63 -5.23
C GLU A 88 4.35 3.98 -4.91
N TRP A 89 5.18 4.02 -3.86
CA TRP A 89 6.29 4.96 -3.80
C TRP A 89 7.49 4.27 -4.44
N PRO A 90 7.93 4.68 -5.66
CA PRO A 90 8.90 3.94 -6.45
C PRO A 90 10.17 3.58 -5.68
N GLY A 91 10.46 2.29 -5.60
CA GLY A 91 11.65 1.76 -4.92
C GLY A 91 11.61 1.79 -3.39
N VAL A 92 10.50 2.24 -2.77
CA VAL A 92 10.36 2.34 -1.31
C VAL A 92 9.38 1.31 -0.75
N PHE A 93 8.10 1.44 -1.07
CA PHE A 93 7.06 0.49 -0.67
C PHE A 93 5.85 0.56 -1.59
N LEU A 94 5.01 -0.46 -1.48
CA LEU A 94 3.72 -0.60 -2.15
C LEU A 94 2.60 -0.56 -1.11
N THR A 95 1.44 -0.01 -1.49
CA THR A 95 0.20 -0.03 -0.70
C THR A 95 -0.91 -0.67 -1.51
N ALA A 96 -1.60 -1.64 -0.94
CA ALA A 96 -2.86 -2.17 -1.44
C ALA A 96 -3.99 -1.46 -0.69
N GLU A 97 -4.78 -0.67 -1.41
CA GLU A 97 -5.94 0.05 -0.90
C GLU A 97 -7.22 -0.61 -1.41
N PHE A 98 -8.12 -0.97 -0.50
CA PHE A 98 -9.37 -1.63 -0.89
C PHE A 98 -10.26 -0.68 -1.70
N HIS A 99 -10.67 -1.12 -2.89
CA HIS A 99 -11.26 -0.25 -3.92
C HIS A 99 -12.41 -0.93 -4.67
N SER A 100 -13.24 -0.12 -5.32
CA SER A 100 -14.37 -0.56 -6.13
C SER A 100 -14.21 -0.07 -7.57
N LEU A 101 -14.38 -0.98 -8.53
CA LEU A 101 -14.45 -0.66 -9.95
C LEU A 101 -15.85 -0.91 -10.49
N TRP A 102 -16.21 -0.15 -11.53
CA TRP A 102 -17.35 -0.48 -12.37
C TRP A 102 -16.90 -1.47 -13.44
N VAL A 103 -17.70 -2.51 -13.65
CA VAL A 103 -17.58 -3.41 -14.78
C VAL A 103 -18.81 -3.20 -15.66
N ASP A 104 -18.58 -2.80 -16.90
CA ASP A 104 -19.65 -2.52 -17.84
C ASP A 104 -20.44 -3.79 -18.24
N PRO A 105 -21.59 -3.65 -18.93
CA PRO A 105 -22.38 -4.81 -19.39
C PRO A 105 -21.62 -5.78 -20.32
N ASP A 106 -20.54 -5.33 -20.97
CA ASP A 106 -19.68 -6.14 -21.84
C ASP A 106 -18.51 -6.79 -21.08
N GLY A 107 -18.46 -6.63 -19.75
CA GLY A 107 -17.46 -7.23 -18.87
C GLY A 107 -16.13 -6.46 -18.80
N GLN A 108 -16.07 -5.21 -19.27
CA GLN A 108 -14.85 -4.39 -19.22
C GLN A 108 -14.76 -3.60 -17.92
N TYR A 109 -13.57 -3.60 -17.33
CA TYR A 109 -13.28 -2.85 -16.10
C TYR A 109 -12.99 -1.38 -16.39
N ALA A 110 -13.55 -0.48 -15.60
CA ALA A 110 -13.20 0.94 -15.58
C ALA A 110 -13.16 1.46 -14.14
N ASP A 111 -12.13 2.24 -13.81
CA ASP A 111 -12.13 3.05 -12.60
C ASP A 111 -12.74 4.40 -12.91
N ILE A 112 -13.95 4.63 -12.40
CA ILE A 112 -14.62 5.92 -12.53
C ILE A 112 -14.23 6.88 -11.41
N THR A 113 -13.42 6.45 -10.44
CA THR A 113 -13.04 7.28 -9.31
C THR A 113 -12.00 8.31 -9.77
N PRO A 114 -12.30 9.62 -9.67
CA PRO A 114 -11.37 10.65 -10.14
C PRO A 114 -10.08 10.62 -9.32
N LYS A 115 -8.95 10.81 -10.00
CA LYS A 115 -7.61 10.77 -9.40
C LYS A 115 -7.04 12.18 -9.28
N PRO A 116 -6.76 12.69 -8.07
CA PRO A 116 -6.30 14.08 -7.92
C PRO A 116 -4.96 14.35 -8.60
N GLN A 117 -4.13 13.30 -8.77
CA GLN A 117 -2.83 13.35 -9.44
C GLN A 117 -2.92 12.94 -10.93
N GLN A 118 -4.14 12.81 -11.46
CA GLN A 118 -4.43 12.59 -12.88
C GLN A 118 -3.86 11.29 -13.45
N GLU A 119 -3.75 10.23 -12.63
CA GLU A 119 -3.41 8.89 -13.12
C GLU A 119 -4.38 8.46 -14.24
N PRO A 120 -3.92 8.17 -15.46
CA PRO A 120 -4.79 7.77 -16.58
C PRO A 120 -5.22 6.30 -16.50
N ARG A 121 -4.55 5.53 -15.63
CA ARG A 121 -4.80 4.12 -15.36
C ARG A 121 -4.36 3.81 -13.94
N ILE A 122 -4.89 2.74 -13.37
CA ILE A 122 -4.42 2.17 -12.12
C ILE A 122 -3.99 0.72 -12.29
N VAL A 123 -3.16 0.22 -11.38
CA VAL A 123 -3.01 -1.22 -11.15
C VAL A 123 -4.08 -1.68 -10.17
N PHE A 124 -4.89 -2.65 -10.56
CA PHE A 124 -5.96 -3.21 -9.76
C PHE A 124 -5.85 -4.73 -9.64
N ALA A 125 -5.96 -5.27 -8.43
CA ALA A 125 -6.00 -6.70 -8.15
C ALA A 125 -7.43 -7.09 -7.70
N PRO A 126 -8.23 -7.76 -8.54
CA PRO A 126 -9.60 -8.15 -8.19
C PRO A 126 -9.64 -9.13 -7.01
N ALA A 127 -10.57 -8.93 -6.06
CA ALA A 127 -10.74 -9.82 -4.92
C ALA A 127 -12.10 -10.53 -5.01
N ARG A 128 -12.08 -11.77 -5.51
CA ARG A 128 -13.30 -12.55 -5.86
C ARG A 128 -14.10 -13.02 -4.64
N GLU A 129 -13.54 -12.91 -3.44
CA GLU A 129 -14.22 -13.26 -2.19
C GLU A 129 -15.26 -12.22 -1.75
N TYR A 130 -15.23 -11.01 -2.34
CA TYR A 130 -16.17 -9.93 -2.04
C TYR A 130 -17.25 -9.85 -3.13
N GLU A 131 -18.43 -10.36 -2.80
CA GLU A 131 -19.60 -10.34 -3.68
C GLU A 131 -20.15 -8.91 -3.88
N PRO A 132 -20.96 -8.65 -4.94
CA PRO A 132 -21.49 -7.32 -5.24
C PRO A 132 -22.31 -6.65 -4.12
N ASP A 133 -22.90 -7.42 -3.22
CA ASP A 133 -23.69 -6.95 -2.07
C ASP A 133 -22.85 -6.75 -0.79
N PHE A 134 -21.53 -6.95 -0.85
CA PHE A 134 -20.62 -6.74 0.26
C PHE A 134 -20.75 -5.33 0.86
N ASP A 135 -20.89 -5.25 2.19
CA ASP A 135 -20.89 -3.96 2.89
C ASP A 135 -19.47 -3.39 2.88
N PHE A 136 -19.22 -2.41 2.01
CA PHE A 136 -17.94 -1.70 1.90
C PHE A 136 -17.53 -1.00 3.21
N GLY A 137 -18.47 -0.77 4.13
CA GLY A 137 -18.13 -0.42 5.51
C GLY A 137 -17.21 -1.45 6.13
N MET A 138 -17.48 -2.73 5.96
CA MET A 138 -16.71 -3.85 6.52
C MET A 138 -15.42 -4.19 5.75
N ARG A 139 -14.96 -3.31 4.86
CA ARG A 139 -13.76 -3.53 4.06
C ARG A 139 -12.53 -3.89 4.90
N PRO A 140 -11.63 -4.72 4.37
CA PRO A 140 -10.34 -4.97 5.00
C PRO A 140 -9.48 -3.70 5.05
N ARG A 141 -8.49 -3.69 5.95
CA ARG A 141 -7.51 -2.61 6.07
C ARG A 141 -6.54 -2.63 4.90
N ASN A 142 -5.95 -1.47 4.60
CA ASN A 142 -4.88 -1.38 3.62
C ASN A 142 -3.69 -2.26 4.05
N SER A 143 -3.07 -2.93 3.09
CA SER A 143 -1.85 -3.70 3.31
C SER A 143 -0.67 -3.00 2.65
N ARG A 144 0.52 -3.11 3.23
CA ARG A 144 1.73 -2.46 2.70
C ARG A 144 2.88 -3.45 2.65
N LEU A 145 3.65 -3.38 1.57
CA LEU A 145 4.82 -4.22 1.36
C LEU A 145 6.03 -3.33 1.09
N ARG A 146 7.12 -3.52 1.83
CA ARG A 146 8.38 -2.85 1.53
C ARG A 146 8.93 -3.36 0.20
N ALA A 147 9.22 -2.43 -0.71
CA ALA A 147 9.87 -2.69 -1.99
C ALA A 147 11.38 -2.40 -1.94
N TYR A 148 11.80 -1.53 -1.02
CA TYR A 148 13.20 -1.22 -0.80
C TYR A 148 13.95 -2.42 -0.21
N HIS A 149 15.02 -2.83 -0.87
CA HIS A 149 15.97 -3.82 -0.38
C HIS A 149 17.39 -3.29 -0.57
N SER A 150 18.20 -3.37 0.49
CA SER A 150 19.56 -2.84 0.49
C SER A 150 20.61 -3.88 0.12
N SER A 151 21.68 -3.44 -0.53
CA SER A 151 22.93 -4.22 -0.62
C SER A 151 23.77 -4.14 0.67
N PHE A 152 23.28 -3.47 1.72
CA PHE A 152 24.06 -3.10 2.91
C PHE A 152 24.80 -4.29 3.53
N LYS A 153 24.09 -5.42 3.70
CA LYS A 153 24.69 -6.64 4.27
C LYS A 153 25.72 -7.28 3.35
N ASP A 154 25.54 -7.20 2.03
CA ASP A 154 26.50 -7.70 1.04
C ASP A 154 27.76 -6.85 1.02
N ASP A 155 27.61 -5.53 1.12
CA ASP A 155 28.72 -4.58 1.14
C ASP A 155 29.52 -4.67 2.46
N GLU A 156 28.83 -4.79 3.60
CA GLU A 156 29.47 -4.98 4.90
C GLU A 156 30.13 -6.37 4.99
N LEU A 157 29.50 -7.42 4.45
CA LEU A 157 30.12 -8.74 4.34
C LEU A 157 31.41 -8.65 3.52
N SER A 158 31.36 -8.02 2.36
CA SER A 158 32.51 -7.85 1.47
C SER A 158 33.65 -7.10 2.17
N ARG A 159 33.34 -6.01 2.87
CA ARG A 159 34.32 -5.27 3.69
C ARG A 159 34.90 -6.09 4.83
N ARG A 160 34.09 -6.95 5.46
CA ARG A 160 34.53 -7.84 6.53
C ARG A 160 35.43 -8.97 6.02
N LEU A 161 35.08 -9.60 4.91
CA LEU A 161 35.87 -10.63 4.26
C LEU A 161 37.23 -10.09 3.79
N ALA A 162 37.25 -8.88 3.21
CA ALA A 162 38.49 -8.23 2.77
C ALA A 162 39.49 -7.94 3.92
N LYS A 163 39.01 -7.82 5.16
CA LYS A 163 39.84 -7.60 6.36
C LYS A 163 40.20 -8.88 7.10
N MET A 164 39.66 -10.02 6.68
CA MET A 164 39.81 -11.29 7.38
C MET A 164 41.13 -11.97 7.00
N SER A 165 41.90 -12.40 7.99
CA SER A 165 43.10 -13.20 7.75
C SER A 165 42.74 -14.65 7.39
N ASP A 166 43.63 -15.36 6.68
CA ASP A 166 43.42 -16.76 6.29
C ASP A 166 43.10 -17.69 7.49
N PRO A 167 43.77 -17.57 8.66
CA PRO A 167 43.41 -18.39 9.83
C PRO A 167 42.00 -18.10 10.34
N GLN A 168 41.61 -16.82 10.39
CA GLN A 168 40.28 -16.42 10.81
C GLN A 168 39.22 -16.92 9.83
N ARG A 169 39.50 -16.84 8.52
CA ARG A 169 38.60 -17.36 7.48
C ARG A 169 38.36 -18.86 7.62
N LYS A 170 39.41 -19.66 7.79
CA LYS A 170 39.29 -21.10 8.02
C LYS A 170 38.47 -21.44 9.27
N TYR A 171 38.66 -20.68 10.34
CA TYR A 171 37.88 -20.83 11.57
C TYR A 171 36.38 -20.56 11.35
N GLU A 172 36.06 -19.47 10.65
CA GLU A 172 34.68 -19.09 10.32
C GLU A 172 34.01 -20.09 9.37
N GLU A 173 34.73 -20.58 8.35
CA GLU A 173 34.28 -21.62 7.41
C GLU A 173 33.98 -22.95 8.14
N ALA A 174 34.86 -23.40 9.03
CA ALA A 174 34.62 -24.61 9.82
C ALA A 174 33.38 -24.47 10.71
N ARG A 175 33.18 -23.28 11.30
CA ARG A 175 32.01 -22.99 12.14
C ARG A 175 30.71 -22.91 11.34
N ALA A 176 30.78 -22.46 10.09
CA ALA A 176 29.64 -22.44 9.17
C ALA A 176 29.28 -23.85 8.71
N ALA A 177 30.27 -24.64 8.32
CA ALA A 177 30.09 -26.04 7.95
C ALA A 177 29.46 -26.86 9.09
N ALA A 178 29.89 -26.64 10.34
CA ALA A 178 29.29 -27.28 11.52
C ALA A 178 27.80 -26.94 11.72
N LYS A 179 27.29 -25.88 11.08
CA LYS A 179 25.90 -25.45 11.09
C LYS A 179 25.16 -25.72 9.77
N GLY A 180 25.80 -26.37 8.79
CA GLY A 180 25.23 -26.60 7.46
C GLY A 180 25.03 -25.32 6.66
N MET A 181 25.84 -24.28 6.92
CA MET A 181 25.76 -22.97 6.26
C MET A 181 27.06 -22.66 5.52
N THR A 182 26.99 -21.77 4.54
CA THR A 182 28.16 -21.09 4.00
C THR A 182 28.71 -20.06 4.99
N VAL A 183 29.99 -19.72 4.86
CA VAL A 183 30.61 -18.69 5.69
C VAL A 183 29.90 -17.33 5.53
N ASP A 184 29.43 -17.02 4.32
CA ASP A 184 28.70 -15.79 4.01
C ASP A 184 27.36 -15.72 4.73
N GLU A 185 26.55 -16.79 4.71
CA GLU A 185 25.27 -16.87 5.43
C GLU A 185 25.47 -16.71 6.94
N LEU A 186 26.48 -17.41 7.49
CA LEU A 186 26.80 -17.32 8.91
C LEU A 186 27.25 -15.91 9.31
N LEU A 187 28.07 -15.27 8.47
CA LEU A 187 28.57 -13.93 8.75
C LEU A 187 27.47 -12.87 8.60
N LYS A 188 26.61 -12.98 7.58
CA LYS A 188 25.46 -12.10 7.37
C LYS A 188 24.46 -12.11 8.52
N GLN A 189 24.29 -13.24 9.20
CA GLN A 189 23.47 -13.33 10.42
C GLN A 189 23.96 -12.45 11.56
N LYS A 190 25.27 -12.15 11.58
CA LYS A 190 25.90 -11.29 12.61
C LYS A 190 25.96 -9.82 12.21
N LEU A 191 25.60 -9.48 10.97
CA LEU A 191 25.61 -8.10 10.51
C LEU A 191 24.33 -7.40 10.98
N ALA A 192 24.49 -6.14 11.36
CA ALA A 192 23.35 -5.27 11.64
C ALA A 192 22.42 -5.19 10.41
N ALA A 193 21.13 -5.00 10.65
CA ALA A 193 20.19 -4.67 9.58
C ALA A 193 20.50 -3.26 9.03
N ASP A 194 20.11 -3.01 7.78
CA ASP A 194 20.16 -1.66 7.23
C ASP A 194 19.23 -0.74 8.05
N PRO A 195 19.75 0.36 8.61
CA PRO A 195 18.93 1.35 9.30
C PRO A 195 17.76 1.88 8.46
N LEU A 196 17.91 2.00 7.14
CA LEU A 196 16.84 2.48 6.25
C LEU A 196 15.73 1.43 6.09
N GLU A 197 16.07 0.15 5.94
CA GLU A 197 15.08 -0.92 5.98
C GLU A 197 14.28 -0.89 7.29
N GLY A 198 14.98 -0.78 8.43
CA GLY A 198 14.32 -0.68 9.74
C GLY A 198 13.46 0.57 9.89
N LEU A 199 13.84 1.69 9.26
CA LEU A 199 13.06 2.92 9.26
C LEU A 199 11.77 2.77 8.44
N ILE A 200 11.85 2.18 7.23
CA ILE A 200 10.69 1.90 6.38
C ILE A 200 9.77 0.92 7.08
N ASP A 201 10.29 -0.19 7.61
CA ASP A 201 9.50 -1.20 8.33
C ASP A 201 8.79 -0.58 9.55
N SER A 202 9.46 0.32 10.27
CA SER A 202 8.84 1.08 11.37
C SER A 202 7.70 1.98 10.89
N PHE A 203 7.87 2.66 9.75
CA PHE A 203 6.81 3.48 9.15
C PHE A 203 5.60 2.63 8.76
N LEU A 204 5.81 1.50 8.07
CA LEU A 204 4.75 0.59 7.66
C LEU A 204 3.98 0.05 8.86
N SER A 205 4.68 -0.40 9.90
CA SER A 205 4.05 -0.88 11.14
C SER A 205 3.22 0.20 11.86
N ILE A 206 3.66 1.46 11.86
CA ILE A 206 2.86 2.55 12.44
C ILE A 206 1.62 2.86 11.59
N CYS A 207 1.69 2.71 10.27
CA CYS A 207 0.51 2.83 9.41
C CYS A 207 -0.52 1.74 9.74
N GLU A 208 -0.10 0.49 9.95
CA GLU A 208 -0.99 -0.61 10.36
C GLU A 208 -1.67 -0.34 11.70
N GLN A 209 -0.89 0.10 12.71
CA GLN A 209 -1.42 0.47 14.03
C GLN A 209 -2.41 1.64 13.94
N PHE A 210 -2.13 2.63 13.08
CA PHE A 210 -3.04 3.75 12.83
C PHE A 210 -4.35 3.28 12.20
N ASP A 211 -4.27 2.48 11.13
CA ASP A 211 -5.45 1.98 10.42
C ASP A 211 -6.30 1.10 11.35
N GLU A 212 -5.66 0.25 12.16
CA GLU A 212 -6.32 -0.54 13.21
C GLU A 212 -7.06 0.32 14.23
N HIS A 213 -6.38 1.31 14.78
CA HIS A 213 -6.93 2.13 15.86
C HIS A 213 -8.06 3.02 15.35
N ARG A 214 -7.90 3.62 14.15
CA ARG A 214 -8.95 4.41 13.50
C ARG A 214 -10.20 3.57 13.27
N ASP A 215 -10.04 2.35 12.75
CA ASP A 215 -11.17 1.45 12.50
C ASP A 215 -11.88 1.02 13.78
N ARG A 216 -11.17 0.89 14.91
CA ARG A 216 -11.78 0.65 16.22
C ARG A 216 -12.57 1.85 16.75
N LEU A 217 -12.10 3.07 16.50
CA LEU A 217 -12.79 4.29 16.94
C LEU A 217 -14.04 4.58 16.12
N ASP A 218 -14.03 4.28 14.83
CA ASP A 218 -15.20 4.39 13.97
C ASP A 218 -15.99 3.08 13.99
N VAL A 219 -16.51 2.71 15.17
CA VAL A 219 -17.21 1.43 15.45
C VAL A 219 -18.36 1.14 14.47
N HIS A 220 -18.98 2.19 13.93
CA HIS A 220 -20.04 2.10 12.93
C HIS A 220 -19.61 2.55 11.52
N ARG A 221 -18.32 2.87 11.35
CA ARG A 221 -17.73 3.34 10.10
C ARG A 221 -18.54 4.47 9.47
N SER A 222 -19.04 5.33 10.34
CA SER A 222 -20.02 6.38 10.11
C SER A 222 -19.38 7.68 9.62
N GLY A 223 -18.04 7.77 9.65
CA GLY A 223 -17.29 8.98 9.33
C GLY A 223 -17.27 10.02 10.45
N ASN A 224 -18.04 9.84 11.52
CA ASN A 224 -18.05 10.71 12.70
C ASN A 224 -17.05 10.21 13.75
N LEU A 225 -15.77 10.25 13.38
CA LEU A 225 -14.67 9.83 14.23
C LEU A 225 -14.21 10.99 15.12
N LEU A 226 -14.34 10.84 16.44
CA LEU A 226 -13.67 11.71 17.41
C LEU A 226 -12.26 11.18 17.66
N ALA A 227 -11.24 11.96 17.29
CA ALA A 227 -9.85 11.58 17.50
C ALA A 227 -9.51 11.56 18.99
N ASP A 228 -9.07 10.39 19.48
CA ASP A 228 -8.54 10.25 20.84
C ASP A 228 -7.03 10.52 20.88
N GLU A 229 -6.45 10.58 22.08
CA GLU A 229 -5.02 10.83 22.26
C GLU A 229 -4.14 9.75 21.59
N THR A 230 -4.63 8.52 21.48
CA THR A 230 -3.89 7.42 20.86
C THR A 230 -3.80 7.62 19.36
N LEU A 231 -4.91 7.95 18.71
CA LEU A 231 -4.96 8.27 17.29
C LEU A 231 -4.06 9.46 16.97
N MET A 232 -4.15 10.53 17.76
CA MET A 232 -3.30 11.72 17.56
C MET A 232 -1.81 11.40 17.68
N ARG A 233 -1.42 10.58 18.66
CA ARG A 233 -0.03 10.09 18.80
C ARG A 233 0.42 9.24 17.61
N LEU A 234 -0.44 8.35 17.11
CA LEU A 234 -0.15 7.54 15.93
C LEU A 234 0.00 8.40 14.68
N MET A 235 -0.88 9.41 14.49
CA MET A 235 -0.77 10.39 13.39
C MET A 235 0.55 11.14 13.43
N GLU A 236 0.96 11.65 14.59
CA GLU A 236 2.20 12.38 14.75
C GLU A 236 3.42 11.49 14.48
N LYS A 237 3.44 10.27 15.03
CA LYS A 237 4.51 9.29 14.78
C LYS A 237 4.61 8.92 13.31
N ARG A 238 3.48 8.68 12.65
CA ARG A 238 3.41 8.37 11.21
C ARG A 238 4.00 9.51 10.39
N ALA A 239 3.61 10.75 10.67
CA ALA A 239 4.12 11.93 9.98
C ALA A 239 5.64 12.11 10.18
N LYS A 240 6.13 11.93 11.41
CA LYS A 240 7.58 12.01 11.73
C LYS A 240 8.39 10.93 11.00
N LEU A 241 7.91 9.70 10.99
CA LEU A 241 8.58 8.60 10.29
C LEU A 241 8.57 8.82 8.78
N LEU A 242 7.43 9.23 8.20
CA LEU A 242 7.33 9.54 6.78
C LEU A 242 8.31 10.65 6.36
N ALA A 243 8.42 11.72 7.16
CA ALA A 243 9.37 12.80 6.90
C ALA A 243 10.81 12.28 6.86
N ARG A 244 11.20 11.45 7.85
CA ARG A 244 12.54 10.84 7.88
C ARG A 244 12.81 9.94 6.67
N VAL A 245 11.84 9.13 6.25
CA VAL A 245 11.98 8.32 5.03
C VAL A 245 12.16 9.24 3.81
N ARG A 246 11.37 10.31 3.69
CA ARG A 246 11.50 11.27 2.58
C ARG A 246 12.87 11.94 2.54
N ASP A 247 13.41 12.32 3.69
CA ASP A 247 14.73 12.96 3.76
C ASP A 247 15.84 12.05 3.24
N HIS A 248 15.71 10.72 3.42
CA HIS A 248 16.64 9.74 2.86
C HIS A 248 16.59 9.62 1.33
N PHE A 249 15.41 9.81 0.72
CA PHE A 249 15.23 9.68 -0.75
C PHE A 249 15.23 11.02 -1.49
N ARG A 250 15.38 12.15 -0.78
CA ARG A 250 15.56 13.49 -1.36
C ARG A 250 17.02 13.90 -1.54
N ALA A 251 17.95 13.18 -0.91
CA ALA A 251 19.40 13.39 -1.00
C ALA A 251 19.99 12.65 -2.21
#